data_AF-A0A9P5M230-F1
#
_entry.id   AF-A0A9P5M230-F1
#
_cell.length_a   1.000
_cell.length_b   1.000
_cell.length_c   1.000
_cell.angle_alpha   90.00
_cell.angle_beta   90.00
_cell.angle_gamma   90.00
#
_symmetry.space_group_name_H-M   'P 1'
#
loop_
_entity.id
_entity.type
_entity.pdbx_description
1 polymer ?
#
loop_
_entity_poly.entity_id
_entity_poly.type
_entity_poly.pdbx_seq_one_letter_code
_entity_poly.pdbx_strand_id
1 'polypeptide(L)'
;MRTSPIPFPPTEKVFILSLSTLHNIRLNHRTSRNTWPQIIFAVEIEALLHYPGGEHFDTDPWHARIYTAISLRKYVERWMLEVKRDEIARLRAEGGRTLMEIIEEHIQSGECVRTNIWGWVMEPGWV
;
A
#
# COMPACT_ATOMS: atom_id res chain seq x y z
N MET A 1 -26.86 -30.94 -2.28
CA MET A 1 -25.91 -30.31 -3.23
C MET A 1 -25.14 -29.26 -2.46
N ARG A 2 -23.83 -29.43 -2.25
CA ARG A 2 -23.01 -28.40 -1.61
C ARG A 2 -22.77 -27.31 -2.64
N THR A 3 -23.47 -26.18 -2.54
CA THR A 3 -22.96 -24.93 -3.11
C THR A 3 -21.74 -24.56 -2.29
N SER A 4 -20.55 -24.85 -2.81
CA SER A 4 -19.33 -24.23 -2.30
C SER A 4 -19.46 -22.71 -2.45
N PRO A 5 -18.97 -21.93 -1.48
CA PRO A 5 -19.11 -20.49 -1.49
C PRO A 5 -18.41 -19.93 -2.73
N ILE A 6 -18.99 -18.89 -3.33
CA ILE A 6 -18.35 -18.08 -4.39
C ILE A 6 -17.31 -17.18 -3.72
N PRO A 7 -16.00 -17.21 -4.09
CA PRO A 7 -15.11 -16.10 -3.78
C PRO A 7 -14.49 -15.57 -5.07
N PHE A 8 -15.14 -14.62 -5.74
CA PHE A 8 -14.52 -13.78 -6.78
C PHE A 8 -13.79 -12.59 -6.12
N PRO A 9 -12.81 -11.95 -6.79
CA PRO A 9 -11.52 -12.49 -7.21
C PRO A 9 -10.38 -11.79 -6.44
N PRO A 10 -9.17 -12.37 -6.26
CA PRO A 10 -8.02 -11.54 -6.00
C PRO A 10 -7.71 -10.81 -7.31
N THR A 11 -8.32 -9.63 -7.50
CA THR A 11 -7.98 -8.77 -8.64
C THR A 11 -6.46 -8.61 -8.74
N GLU A 12 -5.94 -8.33 -9.93
CA GLU A 12 -4.54 -7.98 -10.17
C GLU A 12 -4.00 -7.02 -9.08
N LYS A 13 -4.79 -6.00 -8.71
CA LYS A 13 -4.47 -5.06 -7.61
C LYS A 13 -4.36 -5.75 -6.25
N VAL A 14 -5.34 -6.56 -5.86
CA VAL A 14 -5.37 -7.24 -4.56
C VAL A 14 -4.22 -8.24 -4.43
N PHE A 15 -3.90 -8.99 -5.49
CA PHE A 15 -2.79 -9.93 -5.50
C PHE A 15 -1.44 -9.22 -5.36
N ILE A 16 -1.23 -8.13 -6.09
CA ILE A 16 0.02 -7.36 -5.99
C ILE A 16 0.17 -6.72 -4.61
N LEU A 17 -0.93 -6.25 -4.01
CA LEU A 17 -0.91 -5.71 -2.65
C LEU A 17 -0.61 -6.79 -1.61
N SER A 18 -1.15 -8.01 -1.74
CA SER A 18 -0.86 -9.11 -0.82
C SER A 18 0.61 -9.54 -0.87
N LEU A 19 1.19 -9.62 -2.08
CA LEU A 19 2.63 -9.83 -2.26
C LEU A 19 3.45 -8.69 -1.64
N SER A 20 3.01 -7.45 -1.81
CA SER A 20 3.67 -6.29 -1.20
C SER A 20 3.67 -6.37 0.33
N THR A 21 2.57 -6.82 0.93
CA THR A 21 2.47 -7.10 2.37
C THR A 21 3.39 -8.23 2.81
N LEU A 22 3.41 -9.35 2.08
CA LEU A 22 4.26 -10.52 2.37
C LEU A 22 5.75 -10.14 2.39
N HIS A 23 6.17 -9.27 1.47
CA HIS A 23 7.53 -8.77 1.38
C HIS A 23 7.81 -7.52 2.25
N ASN A 24 6.89 -7.13 3.13
CA ASN A 24 6.99 -5.96 4.03
C ASN A 24 7.38 -4.67 3.28
N ILE A 25 6.81 -4.46 2.10
CA ILE A 25 6.96 -3.22 1.34
C ILE A 25 6.18 -2.11 2.05
N ARG A 26 6.86 -1.00 2.33
CA ARG A 26 6.27 0.17 2.98
C ARG A 26 6.48 1.40 2.13
N LEU A 27 5.51 2.30 2.15
CA LEU A 27 5.59 3.61 1.51
C LEU A 27 6.81 4.38 2.03
N ASN A 28 7.60 4.97 1.14
CA ASN A 28 8.83 5.73 1.45
C ASN A 28 9.99 4.90 2.07
N HIS A 29 9.88 3.58 2.15
CA HIS A 29 10.99 2.72 2.59
C HIS A 29 11.70 2.10 1.39
N ARG A 30 13.03 1.91 1.53
CA ARG A 30 13.82 1.21 0.53
C ARG A 30 13.48 -0.28 0.53
N THR A 31 12.93 -0.77 -0.59
CA THR A 31 12.73 -2.20 -0.83
C THR A 31 14.06 -2.88 -1.19
N SER A 32 14.24 -4.15 -0.79
CA SER A 32 15.39 -4.96 -1.20
C SER A 32 15.45 -5.11 -2.73
N ARG A 33 16.68 -5.18 -3.26
CA ARG A 33 16.96 -5.19 -4.71
C ARG A 33 16.24 -6.33 -5.45
N ASN A 34 16.02 -7.46 -4.80
CA ASN A 34 15.46 -8.67 -5.43
C ASN A 34 13.94 -8.84 -5.22
N THR A 35 13.32 -8.00 -4.38
CA THR A 35 11.90 -8.14 -4.08
C THR A 35 11.03 -7.83 -5.29
N TRP A 36 11.29 -6.74 -6.02
CA TRP A 36 10.48 -6.40 -7.19
C TRP A 36 10.54 -7.46 -8.30
N PRO A 37 11.72 -8.00 -8.67
CA PRO A 37 11.79 -9.16 -9.56
C PRO A 37 10.98 -10.37 -9.07
N GLN A 38 11.01 -10.71 -7.77
CA GLN A 38 10.24 -11.82 -7.21
C GLN A 38 8.73 -11.58 -7.34
N ILE A 39 8.27 -10.36 -7.06
CA ILE A 39 6.86 -10.00 -7.20
C ILE A 39 6.43 -10.08 -8.67
N ILE A 40 7.24 -9.56 -9.61
CA ILE A 40 6.95 -9.65 -11.04
C ILE A 40 6.80 -11.10 -11.47
N PHE A 41 7.75 -11.96 -11.09
CA PHE A 41 7.69 -13.39 -11.42
C PHE A 41 6.42 -14.05 -10.86
N ALA A 42 6.06 -13.77 -9.59
CA ALA A 42 4.84 -14.31 -8.99
C ALA A 42 3.56 -13.83 -9.71
N VAL A 43 3.53 -12.55 -10.12
CA VAL A 43 2.42 -11.97 -10.90
C VAL A 43 2.32 -12.60 -12.29
N GLU A 44 3.43 -12.87 -12.97
CA GLU A 44 3.44 -13.53 -14.27
C GLU A 44 2.94 -14.97 -14.20
N ILE A 45 3.34 -15.73 -13.17
CA ILE A 45 2.85 -17.10 -12.95
C ILE A 45 1.34 -17.09 -12.68
N GLU A 46 0.86 -16.19 -11.83
CA GLU A 46 -0.58 -16.07 -11.54
C GLU A 46 -1.36 -15.65 -12.79
N ALA A 47 -0.88 -14.65 -13.54
CA ALA A 47 -1.57 -14.11 -14.72
C ALA A 47 -1.84 -15.17 -15.80
N LEU A 48 -0.97 -16.17 -15.95
CA LEU A 48 -1.18 -17.28 -16.89
C LEU A 48 -2.44 -18.08 -16.59
N LEU A 49 -2.87 -18.13 -15.33
CA LEU A 49 -4.12 -18.80 -14.94
C LEU A 49 -5.36 -18.00 -15.35
N HIS A 50 -5.24 -16.68 -15.53
CA HIS A 50 -6.37 -15.77 -15.82
C HIS A 50 -6.48 -15.38 -17.31
N TYR A 51 -5.45 -15.61 -18.13
CA TYR A 51 -5.50 -15.38 -19.58
C TYR A 51 -6.30 -16.46 -20.34
N PRO A 52 -6.71 -16.19 -21.60
CA PRO A 52 -7.33 -17.19 -22.48
C PRO A 52 -6.64 -18.55 -22.47
N GLY A 53 -7.38 -19.59 -22.06
CA GLY A 53 -6.89 -20.96 -21.94
C GLY A 53 -6.31 -21.33 -20.56
N GLY A 54 -6.30 -20.41 -19.60
CA GLY A 54 -5.93 -20.67 -18.19
C GLY A 54 -7.07 -21.25 -17.34
N GLU A 55 -6.73 -21.74 -16.15
CA GLU A 55 -7.67 -22.39 -15.21
C GLU A 55 -8.78 -21.45 -14.69
N HIS A 56 -8.56 -20.14 -14.72
CA HIS A 56 -9.47 -19.11 -14.20
C HIS A 56 -10.06 -18.24 -15.32
N PHE A 57 -9.87 -18.61 -16.59
CA PHE A 57 -10.26 -17.81 -17.76
C PHE A 57 -11.76 -17.47 -17.84
N ASP A 58 -12.64 -18.33 -17.31
CA ASP A 58 -14.10 -18.06 -17.25
C ASP A 58 -14.48 -16.95 -16.26
N THR A 59 -13.49 -16.37 -15.56
CA THR A 59 -13.64 -15.30 -14.56
C THR A 59 -12.93 -14.02 -15.00
N ASP A 60 -13.12 -12.89 -14.29
CA ASP A 60 -12.66 -11.55 -14.71
C ASP A 60 -11.19 -11.54 -15.19
N PRO A 61 -10.94 -11.36 -16.50
CA PRO A 61 -9.61 -11.54 -17.06
C PRO A 61 -8.68 -10.43 -16.56
N TRP A 62 -7.52 -10.84 -16.06
CA TRP A 62 -6.46 -9.89 -15.77
C TRP A 62 -6.08 -9.16 -17.05
N HIS A 63 -5.86 -7.84 -16.93
CA HIS A 63 -5.48 -7.04 -18.07
C HIS A 63 -4.08 -7.45 -18.51
N ALA A 64 -3.86 -7.60 -19.82
CA ALA A 64 -2.52 -7.81 -20.34
C ALA A 64 -1.64 -6.59 -20.03
N ARG A 65 -0.72 -6.74 -19.08
CA ARG A 65 0.24 -5.70 -18.68
C ARG A 65 1.66 -6.24 -18.66
N ILE A 66 2.59 -5.40 -19.06
CA ILE A 66 4.03 -5.66 -18.91
C ILE A 66 4.50 -4.95 -17.64
N TYR A 67 4.91 -5.72 -16.64
CA TYR A 67 5.43 -5.18 -15.40
C TYR A 67 6.94 -4.98 -15.45
N THR A 68 7.37 -3.74 -15.30
CA THR A 68 8.74 -3.40 -14.91
C THR A 68 8.78 -3.06 -13.42
N ALA A 69 9.93 -3.27 -12.76
CA ALA A 69 10.09 -2.92 -11.35
C ALA A 69 9.70 -1.46 -11.05
N ILE A 70 10.04 -0.54 -11.95
CA ILE A 70 9.70 0.89 -11.83
C ILE A 70 8.17 1.09 -11.91
N SER A 71 7.53 0.49 -12.91
CA SER A 71 6.08 0.64 -13.11
C SER A 71 5.28 0.05 -11.94
N LEU A 72 5.66 -1.15 -11.48
CA LEU A 72 4.99 -1.86 -10.41
C LEU A 72 5.13 -1.12 -9.08
N ARG A 73 6.34 -0.63 -8.77
CA ARG A 73 6.57 0.24 -7.62
C ARG A 73 5.67 1.47 -7.63
N LYS A 74 5.57 2.18 -8.76
CA LYS A 74 4.71 3.37 -8.89
C LYS A 74 3.22 3.04 -8.75
N TYR A 75 2.78 1.86 -9.19
CA TYR A 75 1.40 1.40 -8.97
C TYR A 75 1.13 1.15 -7.49
N VAL A 76 2.00 0.38 -6.83
CA VAL A 76 1.88 0.06 -5.41
C VAL A 76 1.92 1.33 -4.56
N GLU A 77 2.85 2.25 -4.82
CA GLU A 77 2.93 3.53 -4.09
C GLU A 77 1.66 4.37 -4.23
N ARG A 78 1.08 4.45 -5.45
CA ARG A 78 -0.19 5.14 -5.67
C ARG A 78 -1.34 4.50 -4.89
N TRP A 79 -1.45 3.18 -4.91
CA TRP A 79 -2.49 2.47 -4.17
C TRP A 79 -2.34 2.61 -2.65
N MET A 80 -1.11 2.56 -2.12
CA MET A 80 -0.86 2.80 -0.69
C MET A 80 -1.23 4.24 -0.29
N LEU A 81 -0.98 5.22 -1.16
CA LEU A 81 -1.39 6.61 -0.93
C LEU A 81 -2.92 6.80 -0.99
N GLU A 82 -3.61 6.12 -1.90
CA GLU A 82 -5.07 6.09 -1.97
C GLU A 82 -5.67 5.54 -0.67
N VAL A 83 -5.23 4.36 -0.23
CA VAL A 83 -5.70 3.73 1.02
C VAL A 83 -5.48 4.66 2.22
N LYS A 84 -4.30 5.29 2.32
CA LYS A 84 -4.01 6.24 3.39
C LYS A 84 -4.92 7.47 3.34
N ARG A 85 -5.25 7.98 2.15
CA ARG A 85 -6.19 9.10 2.00
C ARG A 85 -7.60 8.72 2.43
N ASP A 86 -8.05 7.52 2.04
CA ASP A 86 -9.37 7.02 2.43
C ASP A 86 -9.47 6.79 3.94
N GLU A 87 -8.41 6.29 4.57
CA GLU A 87 -8.31 6.14 6.02
C GLU A 87 -8.38 7.50 6.74
N ILE A 88 -7.63 8.51 6.28
CA ILE A 88 -7.70 9.87 6.82
C ILE A 88 -9.11 10.47 6.64
N ALA A 89 -9.73 10.25 5.48
CA ALA A 89 -11.08 10.72 5.21
C ALA A 89 -12.12 10.05 6.13
N ARG A 90 -11.97 8.74 6.40
CA ARG A 90 -12.81 8.01 7.36
C ARG A 90 -12.60 8.50 8.79
N LEU A 91 -11.36 8.66 9.23
CA LEU A 91 -11.06 9.19 10.57
C LEU A 91 -11.68 10.58 10.78
N ARG A 92 -11.63 11.44 9.76
CA ARG A 92 -12.31 12.75 9.78
C ARG A 92 -13.83 12.62 9.84
N ALA A 93 -14.42 11.71 9.06
CA ALA A 93 -15.86 11.46 9.06
C ALA A 93 -16.36 10.86 10.39
N GLU A 94 -15.51 10.07 11.07
CA GLU A 94 -15.77 9.49 12.39
C GLU A 94 -15.52 10.48 13.55
N GLY A 95 -15.16 11.74 13.24
CA GLY A 95 -14.92 12.79 14.24
C GLY A 95 -13.57 12.67 14.96
N GLY A 96 -12.65 11.84 14.46
CA GLY A 96 -11.28 11.75 14.94
C GLY A 96 -10.44 12.92 14.46
N ARG A 97 -9.78 13.64 15.38
CA ARG A 97 -8.78 14.65 15.02
C ARG A 97 -7.58 13.96 14.39
N THR A 98 -7.15 14.43 13.22
CA THR A 98 -5.94 13.92 12.58
C THR A 98 -4.70 14.35 13.38
N LEU A 99 -3.61 13.57 13.31
CA LEU A 99 -2.34 13.95 13.95
C LEU A 99 -1.89 15.37 13.55
N MET A 100 -2.21 15.82 12.33
CA MET A 100 -1.90 17.16 11.84
C MET A 100 -2.77 18.24 12.48
N GLU A 101 -4.07 17.99 12.67
CA GLU A 101 -4.98 18.88 13.40
C GLU A 101 -4.58 18.98 14.88
N ILE A 102 -4.14 17.87 15.50
CA ILE A 102 -3.60 17.88 16.87
C ILE A 102 -2.33 18.73 16.95
N ILE A 103 -1.40 18.58 15.99
CA ILE A 103 -0.17 19.37 15.92
C ILE A 103 -0.47 20.86 15.69
N GLU A 104 -1.40 21.21 14.79
CA GLU A 104 -1.79 22.59 14.52
C GLU A 104 -2.47 23.25 15.73
N GLU A 105 -3.38 22.54 16.42
CA GLU A 105 -4.01 23.00 17.66
C GLU A 105 -2.97 23.22 18.77
N HIS A 106 -1.94 22.36 18.86
CA HIS A 106 -0.86 22.51 19.85
C HIS A 106 0.13 23.63 19.51
N ILE A 107 0.44 23.85 18.23
CA ILE A 107 1.24 25.01 17.79
C ILE A 107 0.48 26.30 18.09
N GLN A 108 -0.84 26.32 17.88
CA GLN A 108 -1.71 27.46 18.21
C GLN A 108 -1.89 27.66 19.73
N SER A 109 -1.84 26.60 20.54
CA SER A 109 -1.92 26.69 22.01
C SER A 109 -0.61 27.10 22.68
N GLY A 110 0.51 27.12 21.95
CA GLY A 110 1.83 27.46 22.47
C GLY A 110 2.49 26.35 23.28
N GLU A 111 1.91 25.14 23.31
CA GLU A 111 2.50 23.98 23.99
C GLU A 111 3.49 23.27 23.04
N CYS A 112 4.78 23.41 23.33
CA CYS A 112 5.85 22.80 22.55
C CYS A 112 5.86 21.27 22.74
N VAL A 113 5.44 20.51 21.72
CA VAL A 113 5.50 19.04 21.77
C VAL A 113 6.77 18.53 21.11
N ARG A 114 7.60 17.88 21.92
CA ARG A 114 8.69 16.99 21.49
C ARG A 114 8.05 15.77 20.82
N THR A 115 7.98 15.74 19.49
CA THR A 115 7.48 14.57 18.75
C THR A 115 8.62 13.57 18.57
N ASN A 116 8.48 12.38 19.16
CA ASN A 116 9.46 11.29 19.10
C ASN A 116 9.48 10.57 17.72
N ILE A 117 8.95 11.21 16.70
CA ILE A 117 8.88 10.70 15.33
C ILE A 117 9.86 11.58 14.56
N TRP A 118 10.87 10.96 13.95
CA TRP A 118 12.06 11.56 13.32
C TRP A 118 13.26 11.72 14.26
N GLY A 119 14.10 10.69 14.30
CA GLY A 119 15.44 10.79 14.83
C GLY A 119 16.26 11.82 14.04
N TRP A 120 17.06 12.58 14.81
CA TRP A 120 18.12 13.51 14.40
C TRP A 120 17.67 14.86 13.83
N VAL A 121 17.36 15.79 14.74
CA VAL A 121 17.92 17.15 14.71
C VAL A 121 18.44 17.46 16.12
N MET A 122 19.70 17.09 16.38
CA MET A 122 20.55 17.73 17.40
C MET A 122 21.05 19.02 16.71
N GLU A 123 21.04 20.23 17.28
CA GLU A 123 21.31 20.62 18.67
C GLU A 123 20.59 21.95 18.99
N PRO A 124 20.18 22.17 20.24
CA PRO A 124 20.16 23.50 20.84
C PRO A 124 21.32 23.60 21.84
N GLY A 125 22.28 24.47 21.55
CA GLY A 125 23.12 25.06 22.58
C GLY A 125 22.24 25.81 23.59
N TRP A 126 22.56 25.67 24.86
CA TRP A 126 22.16 26.60 25.93
C TRP A 126 22.78 27.96 25.60
N VAL A 127 22.11 29.11 25.66
CA VAL A 127 21.39 29.75 26.79
C VAL A 127 20.17 30.51 26.26
#